data_AF-A0A969TJ43-F1
#
_entry.id   AF-A0A969TJ43-F1
#
_cell.length_a   1.000
_cell.length_b   1.000
_cell.length_c   1.000
_cell.angle_alpha   90.00
_cell.angle_beta   90.00
_cell.angle_gamma   90.00
#
_symmetry.space_group_name_H-M   'P 1'
#
loop_
_entity.id
_entity.type
_entity.pdbx_description
1 polymer ?
#
loop_
_entity_poly.entity_id
_entity_poly.type
_entity_poly.pdbx_seq_one_letter_code
_entity_poly.pdbx_strand_id
1 'polypeptide(L)'
;MSGKRINYQPAQLYMKARERGSTQETAAAKGGISVRSSRRIENTEHRPQRGRPHDWRTRRDPLAEVWESELVPMLERQRNSSIQGNMGVQCCGHCNDECNGGERRLDPRKR
;
A
#
# COMPACT_ATOMS: atom_id res chain seq x y z
N MET A 1 4.06 14.09 8.07
CA MET A 1 2.65 13.93 7.64
C MET A 1 2.62 12.97 6.46
N SER A 2 2.01 11.78 6.58
CA SER A 2 1.96 10.83 5.44
C SER A 2 1.09 11.42 4.33
N GLY A 3 1.62 11.51 3.12
CA GLY A 3 0.97 12.08 1.93
C GLY A 3 -0.19 11.26 1.36
N LYS A 4 -1.09 10.76 2.22
CA LYS A 4 -2.34 10.15 1.78
C LYS A 4 -3.20 11.23 1.11
N ARG A 5 -3.49 11.03 -0.18
CA ARG A 5 -4.29 11.95 -0.99
C ARG A 5 -5.74 11.94 -0.51
N ILE A 6 -6.41 13.08 -0.54
CA ILE A 6 -7.85 13.13 -0.23
C ILE A 6 -8.62 12.51 -1.39
N ASN A 7 -9.42 11.49 -1.10
CA ASN A 7 -10.32 10.86 -2.06
C ASN A 7 -11.58 11.74 -2.29
N TYR A 8 -12.26 11.53 -3.40
CA TYR A 8 -13.44 12.29 -3.80
C TYR A 8 -14.59 12.22 -2.77
N GLN A 9 -14.82 11.05 -2.16
CA GLN A 9 -15.90 10.85 -1.19
C GLN A 9 -15.74 11.69 0.11
N PRO A 10 -14.58 11.67 0.81
CA PRO A 10 -14.30 12.59 1.92
C PRO A 10 -14.54 14.07 1.59
N ALA A 11 -14.09 14.51 0.41
CA ALA A 11 -14.28 15.89 -0.04
C ALA A 11 -15.76 16.22 -0.29
N GLN A 12 -16.54 15.29 -0.85
CA GLN A 12 -17.99 15.49 -1.00
C GLN A 12 -18.72 15.61 0.35
N LEU A 13 -18.40 14.73 1.31
CA LEU A 13 -19.01 14.78 2.65
C LEU A 13 -18.69 16.10 3.36
N TYR A 14 -17.45 16.57 3.22
CA TYR A 14 -17.04 17.88 3.70
C TYR A 14 -17.88 19.00 3.07
N MET A 15 -17.98 19.04 1.73
CA MET A 15 -18.74 20.09 1.03
C MET A 15 -20.22 20.09 1.43
N LYS A 16 -20.86 18.92 1.52
CA LYS A 16 -22.25 18.79 2.01
C LYS A 16 -22.41 19.31 3.44
N ALA A 17 -21.42 19.11 4.31
CA ALA A 17 -21.47 19.64 5.67
C ALA A 17 -21.30 21.17 5.69
N ARG A 18 -20.48 21.74 4.79
CA ARG A 18 -20.32 23.19 4.63
C ARG A 18 -21.57 23.86 4.06
N GLU A 19 -22.25 23.23 3.10
CA GLU A 19 -23.55 23.69 2.57
C GLU A 19 -24.64 23.74 3.66
N ARG A 20 -24.57 22.84 4.64
CA ARG A 20 -25.49 22.81 5.81
C ARG A 20 -25.10 23.80 6.92
N GLY A 21 -24.11 24.67 6.70
CA GLY A 21 -23.68 25.69 7.67
C GLY A 21 -22.79 25.17 8.81
N SER A 22 -22.22 23.95 8.72
CA SER A 22 -21.31 23.45 9.75
C SER A 22 -19.98 24.21 9.75
N THR A 23 -19.36 24.37 10.93
CA THR A 23 -18.01 24.96 11.07
C THR A 23 -16.96 24.10 10.33
N GLN A 24 -15.82 24.69 10.00
CA GLN A 24 -14.77 23.98 9.26
C GLN A 24 -14.26 22.73 10.00
N GLU A 25 -14.11 22.81 11.32
CA GLU A 25 -13.64 21.69 12.15
C GLU A 25 -14.67 20.54 12.19
N THR A 26 -15.94 20.87 12.39
CA THR A 26 -17.02 19.88 12.42
C THR A 26 -17.24 19.25 11.04
N ALA A 27 -17.16 20.03 9.97
CA ALA A 27 -17.23 19.53 8.60
C ALA A 27 -16.02 18.64 8.27
N ALA A 28 -14.82 19.02 8.70
CA ALA A 28 -13.60 18.25 8.49
C ALA A 28 -13.67 16.89 9.22
N ALA A 29 -14.15 16.89 10.47
CA ALA A 29 -14.39 15.67 11.24
C ALA A 29 -15.42 14.76 10.56
N LYS A 30 -16.55 15.32 10.08
CA LYS A 30 -17.58 14.58 9.32
C LYS A 30 -17.03 13.96 8.03
N GLY A 31 -16.13 14.67 7.35
CA GLY A 31 -15.48 14.20 6.12
C GLY A 31 -14.27 13.29 6.36
N GLY A 32 -13.83 13.09 7.61
CA GLY A 32 -12.60 12.33 7.90
C GLY A 32 -11.33 12.97 7.33
N ILE A 33 -11.32 14.30 7.15
CA ILE A 33 -10.18 15.05 6.60
C ILE A 33 -9.61 16.01 7.64
N SER A 34 -8.34 16.40 7.48
CA SER A 34 -7.76 17.42 8.35
C SER A 34 -8.29 18.81 8.02
N VAL A 35 -8.33 19.69 9.03
CA VAL A 35 -8.71 21.11 8.87
C VAL A 35 -7.82 21.81 7.84
N ARG A 36 -6.52 21.54 7.85
CA ARG A 36 -5.58 22.08 6.84
C ARG A 36 -5.99 21.70 5.43
N SER A 37 -6.38 20.44 5.23
CA SER A 37 -6.78 19.95 3.91
C SER A 37 -8.16 20.46 3.48
N SER A 38 -9.04 20.69 4.46
CA SER A 38 -10.34 21.34 4.28
C SER A 38 -10.19 22.77 3.76
N ARG A 39 -9.25 23.56 4.31
CA ARG A 39 -8.92 24.91 3.78
C ARG A 39 -8.49 24.88 2.32
N ARG A 40 -7.68 23.89 1.92
CA ARG A 40 -7.29 23.72 0.50
C ARG A 40 -8.48 23.39 -0.40
N ILE A 41 -9.47 22.67 0.10
CA ILE A 41 -10.71 22.39 -0.63
C ILE A 41 -11.52 23.68 -0.84
N GLU A 42 -11.65 24.51 0.20
CA GLU A 42 -12.36 25.79 0.11
C GLU A 42 -11.67 26.78 -0.81
N ASN A 43 -10.34 26.85 -0.78
CA ASN A 43 -9.56 27.73 -1.65
C ASN A 43 -9.53 27.28 -3.12
N THR A 44 -10.33 26.27 -3.50
CA THR A 44 -10.40 25.69 -4.87
C THR A 44 -9.06 25.10 -5.37
N GLU A 45 -8.02 25.09 -4.54
CA GLU A 45 -6.71 24.51 -4.83
C GLU A 45 -6.76 22.97 -4.86
N HIS A 46 -7.79 22.39 -4.25
CA HIS A 46 -7.99 20.95 -4.26
C HIS A 46 -8.76 20.49 -5.50
N ARG A 47 -8.04 20.06 -6.53
CA ARG A 47 -8.62 19.25 -7.61
C ARG A 47 -8.59 17.77 -7.19
N PRO A 48 -9.71 17.17 -6.72
CA PRO A 48 -9.75 15.71 -6.57
C PRO A 48 -9.43 15.12 -7.94
N GLN A 49 -8.59 14.09 -7.99
CA GLN A 49 -8.12 13.51 -9.24
C GLN A 49 -9.32 12.93 -10.01
N ARG A 50 -9.90 13.73 -10.92
CA ARG A 50 -10.97 13.32 -11.84
C ARG A 50 -10.32 12.75 -13.09
N GLY A 51 -9.59 11.65 -12.96
CA GLY A 51 -8.93 11.02 -14.08
C GLY A 51 -8.49 9.61 -13.76
N ARG A 52 -8.60 8.72 -14.75
CA ARG A 52 -7.95 7.40 -14.72
C ARG A 52 -6.46 7.64 -14.44
N PRO A 53 -5.80 6.83 -13.57
CA PRO A 53 -4.36 6.85 -13.48
C PRO A 53 -3.77 6.78 -14.90
N HIS A 54 -2.73 7.57 -15.17
CA HIS A 54 -2.06 7.49 -16.47
C HIS A 54 -1.58 6.05 -16.68
N ASP A 55 -1.98 5.46 -17.80
CA ASP A 55 -1.56 4.11 -18.20
C ASP A 55 -0.11 4.11 -18.70
N TRP A 56 0.37 5.28 -19.16
CA TRP A 56 1.72 5.45 -19.67
C TRP A 56 2.69 5.99 -18.62
N ARG A 57 3.94 5.55 -18.71
CA ARG A 57 5.04 6.12 -17.93
C ARG A 57 5.34 7.53 -18.41
N THR A 58 5.51 8.47 -17.47
CA THR A 58 5.84 9.88 -17.78
C THR A 58 7.26 10.04 -18.34
N ARG A 59 8.13 9.05 -18.14
CA ARG A 59 9.51 9.05 -18.64
C ARG A 59 9.77 7.82 -19.49
N ARG A 60 10.65 7.97 -20.48
CA ARG A 60 11.25 6.84 -21.20
C ARG A 60 12.01 5.96 -20.20
N ASP A 61 12.00 4.65 -20.46
CA ASP A 61 12.69 3.68 -19.63
C ASP A 61 14.21 3.93 -19.73
N PRO A 62 14.89 4.27 -18.62
CA PRO A 62 16.32 4.54 -18.63
C PRO A 62 17.17 3.32 -18.99
N LEU A 63 16.60 2.11 -18.95
CA LEU A 63 17.31 0.86 -19.25
C LEU A 63 16.92 0.25 -20.60
N ALA A 64 16.04 0.88 -21.38
CA ALA A 64 15.56 0.32 -22.65
C ALA A 64 16.70 -0.03 -23.61
N GLU A 65 17.77 0.77 -23.65
CA GLU A 65 18.90 0.58 -24.58
C GLU A 65 19.84 -0.56 -24.15
N VAL A 66 19.95 -0.81 -22.83
CA VAL A 66 20.87 -1.81 -22.25
C VAL A 66 20.15 -3.11 -21.86
N TRP A 67 18.82 -3.16 -21.96
CA TRP A 67 18.00 -4.29 -21.52
C TRP A 67 18.36 -5.57 -22.27
N GLU A 68 18.27 -5.55 -23.60
CA GLU A 68 18.51 -6.73 -24.44
C GLU A 68 20.01 -7.07 -24.56
N SER A 69 20.88 -6.06 -24.58
CA SER A 69 22.31 -6.22 -24.85
C SER A 69 23.11 -6.66 -23.63
N GLU A 70 22.78 -6.15 -22.44
CA GLU A 70 23.58 -6.36 -21.23
C GLU A 70 22.80 -7.13 -20.16
N LEU A 71 21.59 -6.68 -19.83
CA LEU A 71 20.85 -7.20 -18.69
C LEU A 71 20.30 -8.60 -18.94
N VAL A 72 19.70 -8.86 -20.10
CA VAL A 72 19.18 -10.18 -20.45
C VAL A 72 20.30 -11.25 -20.37
N PRO A 73 21.44 -11.12 -21.08
CA PRO A 73 22.51 -12.11 -21.01
C PRO A 73 23.11 -12.32 -19.62
N MET A 74 23.12 -11.28 -18.76
CA MET A 74 23.58 -11.39 -17.38
C MET A 74 22.59 -12.19 -16.52
N LEU A 75 21.29 -11.93 -16.68
CA LEU A 75 20.22 -12.62 -15.95
C LEU A 75 20.14 -14.11 -16.33
N GLU A 76 20.34 -14.44 -17.60
CA GLU A 76 20.36 -15.85 -18.05
C GLU A 76 21.55 -16.62 -17.49
N ARG A 77 22.73 -15.98 -17.44
CA ARG A 77 23.93 -16.57 -16.82
C ARG A 77 23.73 -16.86 -15.34
N GLN A 78 23.10 -15.95 -14.59
CA GLN A 78 22.79 -16.19 -13.18
C GLN A 78 21.72 -17.28 -12.99
N ARG A 79 20.66 -17.28 -13.81
CA ARG A 79 19.61 -18.32 -13.77
C ARG A 79 20.20 -19.71 -13.97
N ASN A 80 21.13 -19.86 -14.91
CA ASN A 80 21.77 -21.14 -15.21
C ASN A 80 22.79 -21.57 -14.15
N SER A 81 23.34 -20.64 -13.36
CA SER A 81 24.26 -20.94 -12.26
C SER A 81 23.56 -21.46 -10.99
N SER A 82 22.26 -21.15 -10.80
CA SER A 82 21.50 -21.55 -9.61
C SER A 82 21.05 -23.02 -9.63
N ILE A 83 21.00 -23.65 -10.82
CA ILE A 83 20.59 -25.06 -10.96
C ILE A 83 21.64 -26.02 -10.36
N GLN A 84 22.87 -25.56 -10.11
CA GLN A 84 23.92 -26.33 -9.42
C GLN A 84 23.97 -26.08 -7.90
N GLY A 85 22.92 -25.51 -7.31
CA GLY A 85 22.72 -25.51 -5.87
C GLY A 85 22.33 -26.91 -5.41
N ASN A 86 23.32 -27.73 -5.04
CA ASN A 86 23.13 -28.98 -4.30
C ASN A 86 22.22 -28.72 -3.09
N MET A 87 20.92 -29.04 -3.21
CA MET A 87 19.99 -29.06 -2.08
C MET A 87 20.33 -30.25 -1.20
N GLY A 88 21.47 -30.15 -0.52
CA GLY A 88 21.73 -30.93 0.67
C GLY A 88 20.69 -30.50 1.70
N VAL A 89 19.65 -31.31 1.86
CA VAL A 89 18.77 -31.27 3.02
C VAL A 89 19.62 -31.54 4.25
N GLN A 90 20.22 -30.49 4.81
CA GLN A 90 20.80 -30.56 6.13
C GLN A 90 19.64 -30.62 7.10
N CYS A 91 19.30 -31.84 7.50
CA CYS A 91 18.46 -32.07 8.67
C CYS A 91 19.06 -31.28 9.82
N CYS A 92 18.28 -30.37 10.43
CA CYS A 92 18.66 -29.78 11.69
C CYS A 92 18.82 -30.91 12.71
N GLY A 93 20.08 -31.24 13.06
CA GLY A 93 20.44 -32.22 14.08
C GLY A 93 20.12 -31.75 15.50
N HIS A 94 18.93 -31.20 15.72
CA HIS A 94 18.46 -30.76 17.02
C HIS A 94 16.94 -30.86 17.21
N CYS A 95 16.30 -31.83 16.57
CA CYS A 95 14.94 -32.22 16.93
C CYS A 95 15.02 -33.29 18.04
N ASN A 96 14.86 -32.88 19.30
CA ASN A 96 14.66 -33.79 20.42
C ASN A 96 13.60 -33.31 21.42
N ASP A 97 12.66 -32.46 21.02
CA ASP A 97 11.50 -32.16 21.87
C ASP A 97 10.20 -32.26 21.08
N GLU A 98 9.33 -33.13 21.59
CA GLU A 98 7.99 -33.40 21.12
C GLU A 98 7.17 -32.10 21.06
N CYS A 99 6.69 -31.74 19.87
CA CYS A 99 5.71 -30.67 19.69
C CYS A 99 4.36 -31.10 20.30
N ASN A 100 4.22 -31.03 21.63
CA ASN A 100 2.94 -31.13 22.33
C ASN A 100 2.59 -29.77 22.95
N GLY A 101 1.75 -28.99 22.25
CA GLY A 101 1.12 -27.81 22.81
C GLY A 101 0.19 -27.16 21.79
N GLY A 102 -1.11 -26.95 22.04
CA GLY A 102 -1.98 -27.29 23.15
C GLY A 102 -3.42 -26.97 22.71
N GLU A 103 -4.38 -27.80 23.11
CA GLU A 103 -5.80 -27.64 22.77
C GLU A 103 -6.37 -26.33 23.34
N ARG A 104 -6.90 -25.47 22.47
CA ARG A 104 -7.74 -24.33 22.87
C ARG A 104 -9.10 -24.86 23.34
N ARG A 105 -9.27 -25.09 24.65
CA ARG A 105 -10.59 -25.22 25.27
C ARG A 105 -11.28 -23.85 25.27
N LEU A 106 -12.46 -23.77 24.65
CA LEU A 106 -13.37 -22.62 24.76
C LEU A 106 -14.09 -22.68 26.12
N ASP A 107 -14.06 -21.59 26.88
CA ASP A 107 -14.75 -21.43 28.18
C ASP A 107 -16.26 -21.14 27.98
N PRO A 108 -17.19 -21.97 28.51
CA PRO A 108 -18.62 -21.83 28.24
C PRO A 108 -19.41 -20.96 29.24
N ARG A 109 -18.81 -20.06 30.03
CA ARG A 109 -19.58 -19.25 31.01
C ARG A 109 -19.38 -17.73 30.94
N LYS A 110 -19.76 -17.13 29.81
CA LYS A 110 -20.25 -15.74 29.79
C LYS A 110 -21.74 -15.73 29.47
N ARG A 111 -22.56 -15.66 30.53
CA ARG A 111 -23.95 -15.20 30.52
C ARG A 111 -24.13 -14.25 31.70
#